data_AF-A0A6N3AZS5-F1
#
_entry.id   AF-A0A6N3AZS5-F1
#
_cell.length_a   1.000
_cell.length_b   1.000
_cell.length_c   1.000
_cell.angle_alpha   90.00
_cell.angle_beta   90.00
_cell.angle_gamma   90.00
#
_symmetry.space_group_name_H-M   'P 1'
#
loop_
_entity.id
_entity.type
_entity.pdbx_description
1 polymer ?
#
loop_
_entity_poly.entity_id
_entity_poly.type
_entity_poly.pdbx_seq_one_letter_code
_entity_poly.pdbx_strand_id
1 'polypeptide(L)'
;MYTSFISIIAFILFQLFPREIIYLFGSGTEEYYQFATKFFCIFLFFICINFIQPITSTFFTSIGKPIKGIFLSLTRQIIYLLPLIIILPLFSGIASIIFACPAVNFIAAITCLITISIEFKNMKQLELVEEHQNIHL
;
A
#
# COMPACT_ATOMS: atom_id res chain seq x y z
N MET A 1 18.35 -8.84 6.70
CA MET A 1 19.33 -8.80 5.59
C MET A 1 18.98 -9.78 4.47
N TYR A 2 18.75 -11.07 4.76
CA TYR A 2 18.31 -12.06 3.74
C TYR A 2 16.96 -11.73 3.07
N THR A 3 16.00 -11.21 3.83
CA THR A 3 14.65 -10.86 3.33
C THR A 3 14.67 -9.81 2.24
N SER A 4 15.47 -8.74 2.40
CA SER A 4 15.58 -7.66 1.41
C SER A 4 16.15 -8.15 0.07
N PHE A 5 17.15 -9.03 0.11
CA PHE A 5 17.72 -9.65 -1.10
C PHE A 5 16.72 -10.55 -1.81
N ILE A 6 16.00 -11.41 -1.07
CA ILE A 6 14.93 -12.23 -1.64
C ILE A 6 13.85 -11.35 -2.31
N SER A 7 13.46 -10.23 -1.69
CA SER A 7 12.45 -9.33 -2.24
C SER A 7 12.90 -8.64 -3.53
N ILE A 8 14.16 -8.21 -3.61
CA ILE A 8 14.71 -7.58 -4.83
C ILE A 8 14.77 -8.59 -5.98
N ILE A 9 15.25 -9.80 -5.72
CA ILE A 9 15.31 -10.88 -6.73
C ILE A 9 13.91 -11.23 -7.20
N ALA A 10 12.96 -11.42 -6.27
CA ALA A 10 11.56 -11.67 -6.60
C ALA A 10 10.99 -10.54 -7.46
N PHE A 11 11.18 -9.27 -7.06
CA PHE A 11 10.69 -8.11 -7.82
C PHE A 11 11.21 -8.09 -9.26
N ILE A 12 12.50 -8.35 -9.48
CA ILE A 12 13.09 -8.41 -10.82
C ILE A 12 12.47 -9.55 -11.65
N LEU A 13 12.30 -10.74 -11.06
CA LEU A 13 11.66 -11.87 -11.74
C LEU A 13 10.21 -11.57 -12.13
N PHE A 14 9.43 -10.97 -11.23
CA PHE A 14 8.05 -10.57 -11.50
C PHE A 14 7.94 -9.48 -12.57
N GLN A 15 8.92 -8.58 -12.66
CA GLN A 15 8.95 -7.52 -13.66
C GLN A 15 9.39 -8.00 -15.05
N LEU A 16 10.34 -8.94 -15.14
CA LEU A 16 10.88 -9.44 -16.41
C LEU A 16 10.00 -10.52 -17.04
N PHE A 17 9.39 -11.39 -16.24
CA PHE A 17 8.62 -12.54 -16.74
C PHE A 17 7.20 -12.62 -16.15
N PRO A 18 6.37 -11.55 -16.21
CA PRO A 18 5.03 -11.57 -15.64
C PRO A 18 4.13 -12.63 -16.30
N ARG A 19 4.25 -12.83 -17.63
CA ARG A 19 3.42 -13.78 -18.39
C ARG A 19 3.68 -15.24 -18.00
N GLU A 20 4.95 -15.60 -17.82
CA GLU A 20 5.34 -16.97 -17.43
C GLU A 20 4.86 -17.29 -16.01
N ILE A 21 4.92 -16.30 -15.12
CA ILE A 21 4.38 -16.44 -13.77
C ILE A 21 2.87 -16.64 -13.81
N ILE A 22 2.14 -15.86 -14.62
CA ILE A 22 0.69 -16.03 -14.78
C ILE A 22 0.36 -17.41 -15.37
N TYR A 23 1.19 -17.94 -16.27
CA TYR A 23 1.01 -19.27 -16.85
C TYR A 23 1.06 -20.39 -15.79
N LEU A 24 1.88 -20.23 -14.75
CA LEU A 24 1.93 -21.18 -13.62
C LEU A 24 0.63 -21.22 -12.81
N PHE A 25 -0.16 -20.13 -12.79
CA PHE A 25 -1.42 -20.06 -12.06
C PHE A 25 -2.63 -20.61 -12.84
N GLY A 26 -2.46 -20.92 -14.12
CA GLY A 26 -3.48 -21.61 -14.91
C GLY A 26 -3.37 -21.40 -16.42
N SER A 27 -4.00 -22.29 -17.18
CA SER A 27 -4.20 -22.19 -18.63
C SER A 27 -5.52 -21.45 -18.92
N GLY A 28 -5.46 -20.12 -18.96
CA GLY A 28 -6.62 -19.26 -19.23
C GLY A 28 -6.84 -18.97 -20.72
N THR A 29 -7.89 -18.21 -21.03
CA THR A 29 -8.09 -17.63 -22.37
C THR A 29 -7.04 -16.56 -22.67
N GLU A 30 -6.86 -16.19 -23.94
CA GLU A 30 -5.93 -15.10 -24.31
C GLU A 30 -6.30 -13.77 -23.62
N GLU A 31 -7.60 -13.50 -23.44
CA GLU A 31 -8.09 -12.34 -22.69
C GLU A 31 -7.67 -12.36 -21.22
N TYR A 32 -7.65 -13.54 -20.59
CA TYR A 32 -7.16 -13.70 -19.22
C TYR A 32 -5.69 -13.31 -19.12
N TYR A 33 -4.84 -13.79 -20.03
CA TYR A 33 -3.41 -13.45 -20.02
C TYR A 33 -3.19 -11.96 -20.27
N GLN A 34 -3.92 -11.35 -21.20
CA GLN A 34 -3.80 -9.92 -21.47
C GLN A 34 -4.24 -9.07 -20.27
N PHE A 35 -5.34 -9.44 -19.63
CA PHE A 35 -5.83 -8.77 -18.42
C PHE A 35 -4.84 -8.92 -17.26
N ALA A 36 -4.44 -10.15 -16.95
CA ALA A 36 -3.56 -10.44 -15.83
C ALA A 36 -2.18 -9.81 -16.02
N THR A 37 -1.61 -9.84 -17.23
CA THR A 37 -0.30 -9.23 -17.52
C THR A 37 -0.36 -7.72 -17.34
N LYS A 38 -1.39 -7.05 -17.86
CA LYS A 38 -1.58 -5.61 -17.66
C LYS A 38 -1.77 -5.26 -16.19
N PHE A 39 -2.58 -6.03 -15.47
CA PHE A 39 -2.78 -5.87 -14.04
C PHE A 39 -1.47 -6.00 -13.26
N PHE A 40 -0.69 -7.04 -13.52
CA PHE A 40 0.61 -7.27 -12.88
C PHE A 40 1.59 -6.12 -13.12
N CYS A 41 1.77 -5.69 -14.38
CA CYS A 41 2.70 -4.60 -14.70
C CYS A 41 2.31 -3.29 -14.00
N ILE A 42 1.03 -2.94 -14.01
CA ILE A 42 0.53 -1.73 -13.36
C ILE A 42 0.69 -1.85 -11.84
N PHE A 43 0.31 -2.98 -11.25
CA PHE A 43 0.43 -3.20 -9.82
C PHE A 43 1.89 -3.12 -9.34
N LEU A 44 2.82 -3.78 -10.05
CA LEU A 44 4.25 -3.76 -9.75
C LEU A 44 4.88 -2.38 -9.92
N PHE A 45 4.43 -1.58 -10.90
CA PHE A 45 4.89 -0.21 -11.05
C PHE A 45 4.60 0.65 -9.81
N PHE A 46 3.46 0.42 -9.16
CA PHE A 46 3.07 1.12 -7.94
C PHE A 46 3.67 0.52 -6.65
N ILE A 47 4.51 -0.53 -6.72
CA ILE A 47 5.02 -1.23 -5.53
C ILE A 47 5.75 -0.27 -4.57
N CYS A 48 6.53 0.69 -5.09
CA CYS A 48 7.33 1.62 -4.30
C CYS A 48 6.45 2.48 -3.37
N ILE A 49 5.33 2.97 -3.89
CA ILE A 49 4.36 3.76 -3.13
C ILE A 49 3.63 2.87 -2.11
N ASN A 50 3.36 1.61 -2.49
CA ASN A 50 2.69 0.63 -1.64
C ASN A 50 3.47 0.25 -0.38
N PHE A 51 4.80 0.40 -0.35
CA PHE A 51 5.63 0.08 0.81
C PHE A 51 5.50 1.10 1.96
N ILE A 52 5.17 2.36 1.67
CA ILE A 52 5.11 3.43 2.69
C ILE A 52 4.08 3.12 3.77
N GLN A 53 2.95 2.53 3.38
CA GLN A 53 1.82 2.29 4.25
C GLN A 53 2.05 1.21 5.34
N PRO A 54 2.55 -0.01 5.02
CA PRO A 54 2.89 -0.99 6.05
C PRO A 54 4.01 -0.51 6.95
N ILE A 55 5.02 0.20 6.42
CA ILE A 55 6.09 0.80 7.24
C ILE A 55 5.50 1.77 8.26
N THR A 56 4.58 2.64 7.83
CA THR A 56 3.90 3.61 8.71
C THR A 56 3.00 2.90 9.73
N SER A 57 2.27 1.86 9.33
CA SER A 57 1.45 1.05 10.24
C SER A 57 2.29 0.37 11.34
N THR A 58 3.44 -0.20 10.97
CA THR A 58 4.40 -0.76 11.93
C THR A 58 5.02 0.31 12.81
N PHE A 59 5.32 1.49 12.26
CA PHE A 59 5.80 2.64 13.03
C PHE A 59 4.79 3.04 14.11
N PHE A 60 3.51 3.25 13.77
CA PHE A 60 2.45 3.58 14.73
C PHE A 60 2.28 2.51 15.81
N THR A 61 2.37 1.24 15.43
CA THR A 61 2.33 0.12 16.38
C THR A 61 3.52 0.15 17.34
N SER A 62 4.70 0.53 16.86
CA SER A 62 5.94 0.54 17.66
C SER A 62 6.03 1.73 18.64
N ILE A 63 5.44 2.89 18.31
CA ILE A 63 5.40 4.08 19.19
C ILE A 63 4.27 4.03 20.23
N GLY A 64 3.63 2.88 20.43
CA GLY A 64 2.52 2.73 21.38
C GLY A 64 1.16 3.27 20.90
N LYS A 65 0.98 3.51 19.59
CA LYS A 65 -0.30 3.93 18.98
C LYS A 65 -0.85 2.86 18.00
N PRO A 66 -1.06 1.61 18.44
CA PRO A 66 -1.44 0.50 17.57
C PRO A 66 -2.79 0.71 16.87
N ILE A 67 -3.72 1.44 17.48
CA ILE A 67 -5.05 1.73 16.88
C ILE A 67 -4.89 2.45 15.53
N LYS A 68 -3.98 3.43 15.43
CA LYS A 68 -3.71 4.14 14.18
C LYS A 68 -3.07 3.20 13.16
N GLY A 69 -2.15 2.33 13.59
CA GLY A 69 -1.52 1.32 12.75
C GLY A 69 -2.51 0.32 12.16
N ILE A 70 -3.43 -0.20 13.00
CA ILE A 70 -4.49 -1.12 12.59
C ILE A 70 -5.45 -0.43 11.62
N PHE A 71 -5.88 0.80 11.91
CA PHE A 71 -6.76 1.56 11.04
C PHE A 71 -6.17 1.73 9.63
N LEU A 72 -4.90 2.14 9.55
CA LEU A 72 -4.15 2.29 8.28
C LEU A 72 -4.04 0.97 7.50
N SER A 73 -3.86 -0.15 8.20
CA SER A 73 -3.78 -1.49 7.59
C SER A 73 -5.13 -1.94 7.04
N LEU A 74 -6.22 -1.68 7.77
CA LEU A 74 -7.59 -2.00 7.35
C LEU A 74 -8.08 -1.12 6.20
N THR A 75 -7.63 0.15 6.14
CA THR A 75 -8.07 1.06 5.08
C THR A 75 -7.67 0.55 3.70
N ARG A 76 -6.47 -0.03 3.60
CA ARG A 76 -5.95 -0.64 2.38
C ARG A 76 -6.67 -1.94 2.01
N GLN A 77 -6.86 -2.84 2.98
CA GLN A 77 -7.30 -4.20 2.70
C GLN A 77 -8.80 -4.31 2.46
N ILE A 78 -9.62 -3.53 3.18
CA ILE A 78 -11.07 -3.74 3.17
C ILE A 78 -11.81 -2.43 2.93
N ILE A 79 -11.51 -1.35 3.66
CA ILE A 79 -12.37 -0.15 3.66
C ILE A 79 -12.43 0.53 2.29
N TYR A 80 -11.30 0.66 1.59
CA TYR A 80 -11.27 1.27 0.26
C TYR A 80 -11.36 0.25 -0.86
N LEU A 81 -10.73 -0.91 -0.70
CA LEU A 81 -10.66 -1.91 -1.77
C LEU A 81 -12.01 -2.58 -2.05
N LEU A 82 -12.75 -2.97 -1.00
CA LEU A 82 -14.01 -3.69 -1.13
C LEU A 82 -15.10 -2.88 -1.86
N PRO A 83 -15.38 -1.61 -1.51
CA PRO A 83 -16.38 -0.84 -2.26
C PRO A 83 -15.91 -0.55 -3.69
N LEU A 84 -14.63 -0.24 -3.92
CA LEU A 84 -14.14 0.07 -5.27
C LEU A 84 -14.22 -1.14 -6.20
N ILE A 85 -13.89 -2.34 -5.72
CA ILE A 85 -13.92 -3.55 -6.56
C ILE A 85 -15.34 -3.98 -6.91
N ILE A 86 -16.33 -3.65 -6.07
CA ILE A 86 -17.75 -3.91 -6.35
C ILE A 86 -18.32 -2.83 -7.28
N ILE A 87 -17.98 -1.56 -7.06
CA ILE A 87 -18.57 -0.43 -7.76
C ILE A 87 -17.99 -0.24 -9.17
N LEU A 88 -16.67 -0.37 -9.38
CA LEU A 88 -16.05 -0.13 -10.69
C LEU A 88 -16.56 -1.02 -11.83
N PRO A 89 -16.72 -2.35 -11.68
CA PRO A 89 -17.20 -3.18 -12.76
C PRO A 89 -18.65 -2.87 -13.16
N LEU A 90 -19.45 -2.23 -12.28
CA LEU A 90 -20.81 -1.81 -12.60
C LEU A 90 -20.85 -0.68 -13.63
N PHE A 91 -19.79 0.13 -13.77
CA PHE A 91 -19.77 1.29 -14.67
C PHE A 91 -19.06 1.03 -16.00
N SER A 92 -18.04 0.17 -16.03
CA SER A 92 -17.17 0.02 -17.22
C SER A 92 -16.60 -1.40 -17.39
N GLY A 93 -17.21 -2.39 -16.72
CA GLY A 93 -16.84 -3.79 -16.84
C GLY A 93 -15.49 -4.13 -16.21
N ILE A 94 -14.92 -5.28 -16.59
CA ILE A 94 -13.70 -5.83 -15.97
C ILE A 94 -12.47 -4.93 -16.17
N ALA A 95 -12.38 -4.19 -17.26
CA ALA A 95 -11.22 -3.34 -17.57
C ALA A 95 -10.95 -2.28 -16.48
N SER A 96 -11.99 -1.77 -15.83
CA SER A 96 -11.85 -0.78 -14.75
C SER A 96 -11.19 -1.35 -13.50
N ILE A 97 -11.27 -2.66 -13.25
CA ILE A 97 -10.65 -3.31 -12.08
C ILE A 97 -9.14 -3.08 -12.05
N ILE A 98 -8.50 -2.99 -13.23
CA ILE A 98 -7.07 -2.69 -13.35
C ILE A 98 -6.72 -1.33 -12.72
N PHE A 99 -7.61 -0.34 -12.84
CA PHE A 99 -7.43 0.99 -12.28
C PHE A 99 -7.88 1.10 -10.81
N ALA A 100 -8.72 0.17 -10.33
CA ALA A 100 -9.18 0.14 -8.95
C ALA A 100 -8.02 0.03 -7.95
N CYS A 101 -7.08 -0.89 -8.20
CA CYS A 101 -5.94 -1.14 -7.32
C CYS A 101 -5.05 0.11 -7.16
N PRO A 102 -4.53 0.72 -8.24
CA PRO A 102 -3.75 1.96 -8.13
C PRO A 102 -4.51 3.09 -7.44
N ALA A 103 -5.81 3.26 -7.72
CA ALA A 103 -6.63 4.30 -7.10
C ALA A 103 -6.76 4.10 -5.58
N VAL A 104 -7.04 2.88 -5.12
CA VAL A 104 -7.08 2.54 -3.70
C VAL A 104 -5.75 2.84 -3.04
N ASN A 105 -4.64 2.37 -3.64
CA ASN A 105 -3.30 2.55 -3.10
C ASN A 105 -2.91 4.03 -3.03
N PHE A 106 -3.34 4.84 -4.00
CA PHE A 106 -3.11 6.28 -3.99
C PHE A 106 -3.87 6.99 -2.87
N ILE A 107 -5.18 6.71 -2.71
CA ILE A 107 -5.99 7.26 -1.61
C ILE A 107 -5.42 6.82 -0.26
N ALA A 108 -5.03 5.56 -0.14
CA ALA A 108 -4.48 4.99 1.09
C ALA A 108 -3.11 5.59 1.44
N ALA A 109 -2.26 5.84 0.44
CA ALA A 109 -0.99 6.55 0.60
C ALA A 109 -1.20 8.01 1.05
N ILE A 110 -2.20 8.71 0.52
CA ILE A 110 -2.54 10.07 0.96
C ILE A 110 -3.00 10.06 2.43
N THR A 111 -3.93 9.18 2.80
CA THR A 111 -4.38 9.04 4.20
C THR A 111 -3.22 8.74 5.15
N CYS A 112 -2.28 7.90 4.68
CA CYS A 112 -1.05 7.60 5.40
C CYS A 112 -0.16 8.83 5.61
N LEU A 113 0.11 9.57 4.53
CA LEU A 113 0.93 10.80 4.56
C LEU A 113 0.34 11.88 5.47
N ILE A 114 -0.99 12.03 5.46
CA ILE A 114 -1.69 12.96 6.35
C ILE A 114 -1.52 12.52 7.81
N THR A 115 -1.78 11.25 8.10
CA THR A 115 -1.74 10.70 9.47
C THR A 115 -0.35 10.80 10.07
N ILE A 116 0.70 10.47 9.29
CA ILE A 116 2.08 10.57 9.76
C ILE A 116 2.51 12.04 9.93
N SER A 117 2.14 12.94 9.02
CA SER A 117 2.50 14.37 9.11
C SER A 117 1.89 15.04 10.35
N ILE A 118 0.65 14.72 10.68
CA ILE A 118 -0.02 15.20 11.90
C ILE A 118 0.71 14.65 13.14
N GLU A 119 1.08 13.36 13.12
CA GLU A 119 1.76 12.73 14.24
C GLU A 119 3.14 13.35 14.50
N PHE A 120 3.94 13.56 13.46
CA PHE A 120 5.25 14.20 13.58
C PHE A 120 5.16 15.63 14.13
N LYS A 121 4.12 16.39 13.76
CA LYS A 121 3.87 17.72 14.33
C LYS A 121 3.52 17.65 15.81
N ASN A 122 2.69 16.69 16.21
CA ASN A 122 2.30 16.50 17.60
C ASN A 122 3.49 16.08 18.48
N MET A 123 4.35 15.18 17.99
CA MET A 123 5.58 14.78 18.69
C MET A 123 6.50 15.98 18.93
N LYS A 124 6.74 16.80 17.89
CA LYS A 124 7.59 17.98 17.99
C LYS A 124 7.04 19.04 18.97
N GLN A 125 5.72 19.19 19.07
CA GLN A 125 5.13 20.10 20.06
C GLN A 125 5.22 19.56 21.48
N LEU A 126 5.13 18.25 21.70
CA LEU A 126 5.29 17.64 23.01
C LEU A 126 6.72 17.80 23.54
N GLU A 127 7.74 17.58 22.69
CA GLU A 127 9.15 17.80 23.05
C GLU A 127 9.44 19.26 23.45
N LEU A 128 8.89 20.23 22.71
CA LEU A 128 9.08 21.66 23.01
C LEU A 128 8.42 22.08 24.34
N VAL A 129 7.30 21.45 24.72
CA VAL A 129 6.64 21.71 26.00
C VAL A 129 7.43 21.09 27.15
N GLU A 130 7.99 19.89 26.97
CA GLU A 130 8.85 19.24 27.97
C GLU A 130 10.17 20.01 28.19
N GLU A 131 10.82 20.53 27.14
CA GLU A 131 11.99 21.39 27.28
C GLU A 131 11.67 22.68 28.06
N HIS A 132 10.55 23.34 27.76
CA HIS A 132 10.13 24.53 28.47
C HIS A 132 9.79 24.27 29.95
N GLN A 133 9.24 23.11 30.29
CA GLN A 133 8.97 22.75 31.69
C GLN A 133 10.24 22.39 32.48
N ASN A 134 11.23 21.77 31.84
CA ASN A 134 12.51 21.43 32.48
C ASN A 134 13.44 22.63 32.71
N ILE A 135 13.27 23.74 31.98
CA ILE A 135 14.06 24.97 32.19
C ILE A 135 13.56 25.80 33.39
N HIS A 136 12.34 25.52 33.88
CA HIS A 136 11.73 26.21 35.02
C HIS A 136 11.81 25.44 36.36
N LEU A 137 12.56 24.34 36.41
CA LEU A 137 12.89 23.54 37.59
C LEU A 137 14.38 23.65 37.91
#